data_AF-A0A3M1UZS0-F1
#
_entry.id   AF-A0A3M1UZS0-F1
#
_cell.length_a   1.000
_cell.length_b   1.000
_cell.length_c   1.000
_cell.angle_alpha   90.00
_cell.angle_beta   90.00
_cell.angle_gamma   90.00
#
_symmetry.space_group_name_H-M   'P 1'
#
loop_
_entity.id
_entity.type
_entity.pdbx_description
1 polymer ?
#
loop_
_entity_poly.entity_id
_entity_poly.type
_entity_poly.pdbx_seq_one_letter_code
_entity_poly.pdbx_strand_id
1 'polypeptide(L)'
;MIVALRALRRTRSLGCSIDPTPEGLSALTAWLRRNSSPAPLAVVRRRYGQMARILGPQDVRVWGVPPDTHFAHALVEADYLMKLIAMGLEPSRVRGLRSYLAMMTPQGNSQQRFWFTPLYDAFYRTEDGLADALEGQRAQLLAQEELVGPDGRRQPSPFTRHSTQAFARQFTERFPELVRKHPPFASLQNLFDLAVIAALITREELDERVGWTPTLFLDEDRLNVARGPVPRRSPTLVNIRQVNRGTVIGLLCGGVEIAPPALVQPAAFRTDGKAKTLPDVRSAADPARIPKTAWWWD
;
A
#
# COMPACT_ATOMS: atom_id res chain seq x y z
N MET A 1 8.38 -7.92 -12.28
CA MET A 1 9.12 -9.11 -11.82
C MET A 1 10.58 -8.79 -11.51
N ILE A 2 11.41 -8.38 -12.49
CA ILE A 2 12.86 -8.13 -12.30
C ILE A 2 13.19 -7.29 -11.05
N VAL A 3 12.49 -6.16 -10.85
CA VAL A 3 12.70 -5.31 -9.66
C VAL A 3 12.44 -6.08 -8.35
N ALA A 4 11.40 -6.91 -8.28
CA ALA A 4 11.10 -7.72 -7.10
C ALA A 4 12.17 -8.79 -6.84
N LEU A 5 12.59 -9.50 -7.89
CA LEU A 5 13.66 -10.50 -7.81
C LEU A 5 14.97 -9.90 -7.30
N ARG A 6 15.39 -8.75 -7.86
CA ARG A 6 16.60 -8.03 -7.40
C ARG A 6 16.45 -7.52 -5.97
N ALA A 7 15.29 -6.96 -5.63
CA ALA A 7 15.02 -6.40 -4.31
C ALA A 7 15.11 -7.46 -3.20
N LEU A 8 14.46 -8.62 -3.38
CA LEU A 8 14.36 -9.61 -2.31
C LEU A 8 15.62 -10.44 -2.06
N ARG A 9 16.65 -10.31 -2.92
CA ARG A 9 18.00 -10.76 -2.60
C ARG A 9 18.73 -9.83 -1.64
N ARG A 10 18.27 -8.59 -1.46
CA ARG A 10 18.97 -7.53 -0.72
C ARG A 10 18.21 -7.02 0.50
N THR A 11 16.88 -7.12 0.49
CA THR A 11 16.01 -6.63 1.56
C THR A 11 14.98 -7.66 1.98
N ARG A 12 14.50 -7.53 3.22
CA ARG A 12 13.37 -8.33 3.75
C ARG A 12 12.06 -7.56 3.81
N SER A 13 12.09 -6.25 3.60
CA SER A 13 10.90 -5.41 3.51
C SER A 13 11.04 -4.36 2.42
N LEU A 14 9.91 -3.98 1.84
CA LEU A 14 9.84 -2.95 0.82
C LEU A 14 8.50 -2.21 0.92
N GLY A 15 8.46 -0.98 0.41
CA GLY A 15 7.28 -0.16 0.57
C GLY A 15 7.50 1.31 0.27
N CYS A 16 6.48 2.10 0.59
CA CYS A 16 6.56 3.56 0.55
C CYS A 16 5.79 4.19 1.71
N SER A 17 6.11 5.43 2.03
CA SER A 17 5.31 6.27 2.92
C SER A 17 5.17 7.67 2.33
N ILE A 18 4.03 8.31 2.62
CA ILE A 18 3.80 9.73 2.33
C ILE A 18 3.37 10.39 3.63
N ASP A 19 4.26 11.21 4.17
CA ASP A 19 4.23 11.69 5.55
C ASP A 19 4.47 13.21 5.63
N PRO A 20 3.73 13.96 6.45
CA PRO A 20 4.09 15.33 6.77
C PRO A 20 5.48 15.42 7.44
N THR A 21 6.19 16.53 7.19
CA THR A 21 7.48 16.78 7.83
C THR A 21 7.33 17.03 9.34
N PRO A 22 8.31 16.65 10.17
CA PRO A 22 8.31 16.99 11.59
C PRO A 22 8.17 18.50 11.83
N GLU A 23 8.84 19.32 11.02
CA GLU A 23 8.77 20.78 11.10
C GLU A 23 7.36 21.29 10.82
N GLY A 24 6.72 20.78 9.76
CA GLY A 24 5.34 21.12 9.40
C GLY A 24 4.35 20.71 10.50
N LEU A 25 4.55 19.54 11.10
CA LEU A 25 3.73 19.03 12.20
C LEU A 25 3.89 19.84 13.49
N SER A 26 5.12 20.19 13.85
CA SER A 26 5.41 21.05 15.01
C SER A 26 4.78 22.43 14.83
N ALA A 27 4.97 23.04 13.65
CA ALA A 27 4.40 24.34 13.31
C ALA A 27 2.87 24.31 13.34
N LEU A 28 2.25 23.26 12.79
CA LEU A 28 0.81 23.08 12.82
C LEU A 28 0.28 22.92 14.24
N THR A 29 0.96 22.12 15.07
CA THR A 29 0.59 21.90 16.47
C THR A 29 0.68 23.20 17.28
N ALA A 30 1.72 24.00 17.07
CA ALA A 30 1.86 25.33 17.69
C ALA A 30 0.77 26.30 17.22
N TRP A 31 0.42 26.25 15.93
CA TRP A 31 -0.64 27.08 15.38
C TRP A 31 -2.02 26.69 15.91
N LEU A 32 -2.36 25.40 15.97
CA LEU A 32 -3.62 24.90 16.51
C LEU A 32 -3.79 25.32 17.98
N ARG A 33 -2.76 25.21 18.82
CA ARG A 33 -2.81 25.66 20.22
C ARG A 33 -3.27 27.12 20.37
N ARG A 34 -2.94 27.99 19.42
CA ARG A 34 -3.32 29.41 19.42
C ARG A 34 -4.63 29.72 18.70
N ASN A 35 -5.14 28.80 17.88
CA ASN A 35 -6.22 29.07 16.91
C ASN A 35 -7.42 28.10 17.02
N SER A 36 -7.49 27.27 18.06
CA SER A 36 -8.54 26.24 18.24
C SER A 36 -9.89 26.75 18.76
N SER A 37 -10.20 28.05 18.62
CA SER A 37 -11.49 28.60 19.07
C SER A 37 -12.63 28.23 18.11
N PRO A 38 -13.87 28.01 18.60
CA PRO A 38 -15.05 27.93 17.73
C PRO A 38 -15.15 29.15 16.82
N ALA A 39 -15.48 28.96 15.55
CA ALA A 39 -15.57 30.06 14.57
C ALA A 39 -16.61 29.77 13.47
N PRO A 40 -17.15 30.82 12.80
CA PRO A 40 -18.04 30.65 11.64
C PRO A 40 -17.39 29.91 10.48
N LEU A 41 -18.19 29.27 9.62
CA LEU A 41 -17.71 28.43 8.52
C LEU A 41 -16.68 29.11 7.60
N ALA A 42 -16.87 30.38 7.27
CA ALA A 42 -15.95 31.12 6.39
C ALA A 42 -14.55 31.27 7.03
N VAL A 43 -14.50 31.50 8.34
CA VAL A 43 -13.25 31.60 9.11
C VAL A 43 -12.60 30.23 9.20
N VAL A 44 -13.41 29.20 9.43
CA VAL A 44 -12.98 27.80 9.47
C VAL A 44 -12.36 27.35 8.14
N ARG A 45 -12.98 27.68 7.00
CA ARG A 45 -12.41 27.43 5.66
C ARG A 45 -11.05 28.12 5.46
N ARG A 46 -10.91 29.40 5.84
CA ARG A 46 -9.62 30.12 5.75
C ARG A 46 -8.55 29.49 6.63
N ARG A 47 -8.91 29.10 7.85
CA ARG A 47 -8.04 28.37 8.79
C ARG A 47 -7.49 27.07 8.18
N TYR A 48 -8.25 26.37 7.35
CA TYR A 48 -7.80 25.13 6.72
C TYR A 48 -6.83 25.31 5.56
N GLY A 49 -7.08 26.29 4.70
CA GLY A 49 -6.07 26.69 3.71
C GLY A 49 -4.76 27.08 4.40
N GLN A 50 -4.84 27.73 5.57
CA GLN A 50 -3.68 28.04 6.39
C GLN A 50 -3.01 26.79 6.98
N MET A 51 -3.78 25.83 7.51
CA MET A 51 -3.25 24.56 8.03
C MET A 51 -2.49 23.78 6.95
N ALA A 52 -3.05 23.69 5.73
CA ALA A 52 -2.39 23.04 4.59
C ALA A 52 -1.04 23.70 4.26
N ARG A 53 -1.01 25.04 4.24
CA ARG A 53 0.20 25.83 3.98
C ARG A 53 1.25 25.67 5.07
N ILE A 54 0.84 25.62 6.33
CA ILE A 54 1.73 25.42 7.48
C ILE A 54 2.34 24.02 7.44
N LEU A 55 1.52 23.01 7.16
CA LEU A 55 1.99 21.62 7.06
C LEU A 55 2.98 21.45 5.90
N GLY A 56 2.74 22.17 4.79
CA GLY A 56 3.59 22.15 3.62
C GLY A 56 3.47 20.85 2.82
N PRO A 57 4.35 20.63 1.83
CA PRO A 57 4.46 19.35 1.13
C PRO A 57 4.85 18.22 2.11
N GLN A 58 4.31 17.04 1.87
CA GLN A 58 4.65 15.81 2.57
C GLN A 58 5.84 15.14 1.89
N ASP A 59 6.71 14.51 2.68
CA ASP A 59 7.83 13.73 2.19
C ASP A 59 7.35 12.35 1.72
N VAL A 60 7.85 11.94 0.56
CA VAL A 60 7.66 10.60 0.04
C VAL A 60 8.94 9.81 0.25
N ARG A 61 8.84 8.68 0.94
CA ARG A 61 9.95 7.76 1.15
C ARG A 61 9.62 6.43 0.50
N VAL A 62 10.59 5.84 -0.19
CA VAL A 62 10.51 4.51 -0.79
C VAL A 62 11.69 3.71 -0.26
N TRP A 63 11.47 2.45 0.10
CA TRP A 63 12.53 1.55 0.55
C TRP A 63 12.38 0.16 -0.07
N GLY A 64 13.49 -0.57 -0.07
CA GLY A 64 13.57 -1.95 -0.57
C GLY A 64 13.58 -2.09 -2.10
N VAL A 65 13.14 -1.08 -2.84
CA VAL A 65 13.21 -1.02 -4.31
C VAL A 65 13.83 0.31 -4.76
N PRO A 66 14.45 0.38 -5.96
CA PRO A 66 14.95 1.65 -6.48
C PRO A 66 13.79 2.64 -6.72
N PRO A 67 13.90 3.89 -6.22
CA PRO A 67 12.76 4.81 -6.12
C PRO A 67 12.37 5.46 -7.45
N ASP A 68 13.19 5.30 -8.49
CA ASP A 68 12.97 5.75 -9.86
C ASP A 68 12.30 4.68 -10.75
N THR A 69 11.88 3.55 -10.19
CA THR A 69 11.24 2.46 -10.97
C THR A 69 9.72 2.56 -10.99
N HIS A 70 9.09 1.94 -11.99
CA HIS A 70 7.63 1.74 -12.01
C HIS A 70 7.12 1.04 -10.74
N PHE A 71 7.91 0.12 -10.14
CA PHE A 71 7.52 -0.53 -8.89
C PHE A 71 7.30 0.52 -7.79
N ALA A 72 8.28 1.41 -7.58
CA ALA A 72 8.17 2.49 -6.61
C ALA A 72 6.99 3.43 -6.90
N HIS A 73 6.79 3.80 -8.17
CA HIS A 73 5.69 4.67 -8.59
C HIS A 73 4.33 4.07 -8.28
N ALA A 74 4.11 2.81 -8.62
CA ALA A 74 2.84 2.14 -8.38
C ALA A 74 2.51 1.99 -6.88
N LEU A 75 3.51 1.80 -6.01
CA LEU A 75 3.29 1.82 -4.55
C LEU A 75 2.81 3.20 -4.09
N VAL A 76 3.52 4.27 -4.51
CA VAL A 76 3.21 5.64 -4.13
C VAL A 76 1.86 6.09 -4.69
N GLU A 77 1.55 5.73 -5.93
CA GLU A 77 0.29 6.05 -6.60
C GLU A 77 -0.91 5.39 -5.88
N ALA A 78 -0.78 4.14 -5.47
CA ALA A 78 -1.84 3.45 -4.73
C ALA A 78 -2.13 4.12 -3.38
N ASP A 79 -1.11 4.47 -2.59
CA ASP A 79 -1.30 5.21 -1.34
C ASP A 79 -1.90 6.60 -1.59
N TYR A 80 -1.39 7.32 -2.58
CA TYR A 80 -1.88 8.66 -2.92
C TYR A 80 -3.36 8.63 -3.35
N LEU A 81 -3.76 7.69 -4.21
CA LEU A 81 -5.14 7.52 -4.63
C LEU A 81 -6.05 7.13 -3.46
N MET A 82 -5.60 6.23 -2.58
CA MET A 82 -6.34 5.89 -1.37
C MET A 82 -6.59 7.12 -0.51
N LYS A 83 -5.60 8.01 -0.35
CA LYS A 83 -5.76 9.27 0.39
C LYS A 83 -6.75 10.22 -0.27
N LEU A 84 -6.72 10.34 -1.61
CA LEU A 84 -7.71 11.13 -2.35
C LEU A 84 -9.13 10.60 -2.10
N ILE A 85 -9.33 9.28 -2.16
CA ILE A 85 -10.62 8.63 -1.90
C ILE A 85 -11.05 8.83 -0.44
N ALA A 86 -10.13 8.63 0.51
CA ALA A 86 -10.38 8.80 1.94
C ALA A 86 -10.77 10.24 2.28
N MET A 87 -10.17 11.23 1.63
CA MET A 87 -10.52 12.65 1.76
C MET A 87 -11.76 13.03 0.94
N GLY A 88 -12.31 12.15 0.11
CA GLY A 88 -13.43 12.46 -0.78
C GLY A 88 -13.08 13.46 -1.88
N LEU A 89 -11.80 13.52 -2.26
CA LEU A 89 -11.29 14.33 -3.38
C LEU A 89 -11.38 13.57 -4.71
N GLU A 90 -11.33 12.23 -4.67
CA GLU A 90 -11.62 11.35 -5.81
C GLU A 90 -12.76 10.39 -5.42
N PRO A 91 -13.78 10.18 -6.27
CA PRO A 91 -14.81 9.19 -6.02
C PRO A 91 -14.25 7.76 -6.04
N SER A 92 -14.66 6.93 -5.09
CA SER A 92 -14.31 5.51 -5.06
C SER A 92 -14.87 4.72 -6.24
N ARG A 93 -15.98 5.18 -6.85
CA ARG A 93 -16.73 4.47 -7.91
C ARG A 93 -17.24 3.08 -7.49
N VAL A 94 -17.30 2.83 -6.18
CA VAL A 94 -17.77 1.57 -5.58
C VAL A 94 -18.97 1.86 -4.66
N ARG A 95 -20.08 1.16 -4.90
CA ARG A 95 -21.33 1.38 -4.15
C ARG A 95 -21.14 0.99 -2.69
N GLY A 96 -21.46 1.92 -1.78
CA GLY A 96 -21.39 1.70 -0.34
C GLY A 96 -20.02 2.00 0.29
N LEU A 97 -18.99 2.32 -0.50
CA LEU A 97 -17.71 2.78 0.02
C LEU A 97 -17.73 4.30 0.24
N ARG A 98 -17.89 4.74 1.49
CA ARG A 98 -17.89 6.15 1.89
C ARG A 98 -16.47 6.67 2.04
N SER A 99 -16.21 7.96 1.80
CA SER A 99 -14.91 8.53 2.17
C SER A 99 -14.72 8.54 3.68
N TYR A 100 -13.48 8.44 4.16
CA TYR A 100 -13.17 8.57 5.59
C TYR A 100 -13.67 9.91 6.13
N LEU A 101 -13.43 11.01 5.41
CA LEU A 101 -13.95 12.34 5.75
C LEU A 101 -15.47 12.32 5.94
N ALA A 102 -16.19 11.49 5.20
CA ALA A 102 -17.63 11.36 5.33
C ALA A 102 -18.08 10.54 6.56
N MET A 103 -17.18 9.81 7.21
CA MET A 103 -17.42 9.01 8.40
C MET A 103 -16.94 9.71 9.68
N MET A 104 -16.11 10.74 9.56
CA MET A 104 -15.59 11.46 10.72
C MET A 104 -16.66 12.29 11.43
N THR A 105 -16.56 12.34 12.76
CA THR A 105 -17.29 13.26 13.62
C THR A 105 -16.35 14.38 14.10
N PRO A 106 -16.87 15.58 14.46
CA PRO A 106 -16.04 16.65 15.03
C PRO A 106 -15.43 16.22 16.35
N GLN A 107 -14.15 15.86 16.35
CA GLN A 107 -13.43 15.33 17.52
C GLN A 107 -11.93 15.66 17.41
N GLY A 108 -11.23 15.68 18.55
CA GLY A 108 -9.92 16.31 18.79
C GLY A 108 -8.71 15.86 17.95
N ASN A 109 -7.56 16.45 18.29
CA ASN A 109 -6.30 16.50 17.53
C ASN A 109 -5.51 15.17 17.43
N SER A 110 -6.07 14.11 16.83
CA SER A 110 -5.30 12.93 16.45
C SER A 110 -5.12 12.86 14.93
N GLN A 111 -3.92 12.47 14.49
CA GLN A 111 -3.63 12.19 13.07
C GLN A 111 -4.01 10.74 12.76
N GLN A 112 -4.46 10.47 11.54
CA GLN A 112 -4.77 9.12 11.10
C GLN A 112 -3.71 8.61 10.14
N ARG A 113 -3.32 7.35 10.30
CA ARG A 113 -2.45 6.64 9.37
C ARG A 113 -3.22 5.49 8.74
N PHE A 114 -3.24 5.44 7.41
CA PHE A 114 -3.79 4.33 6.63
C PHE A 114 -2.72 3.76 5.72
N TRP A 115 -2.51 2.45 5.70
CA TRP A 115 -1.49 1.85 4.83
C TRP A 115 -1.91 0.48 4.31
N PHE A 116 -1.48 0.17 3.10
CA PHE A 116 -1.71 -1.13 2.50
C PHE A 116 -0.69 -2.15 3.00
N THR A 117 -1.18 -3.36 3.24
CA THR A 117 -0.35 -4.56 3.48
C THR A 117 -0.97 -5.74 2.75
N PRO A 118 -0.19 -6.79 2.42
CA PRO A 118 -0.77 -7.99 1.85
C PRO A 118 -1.82 -8.67 2.73
N LEU A 119 -2.80 -9.29 2.08
CA LEU A 119 -3.87 -10.12 2.66
C LEU A 119 -4.17 -11.28 1.70
N TYR A 120 -3.79 -12.49 2.11
CA TYR A 120 -4.09 -13.73 1.41
C TYR A 120 -4.97 -14.60 2.29
N ASP A 121 -5.90 -15.32 1.68
CA ASP A 121 -6.81 -16.23 2.40
C ASP A 121 -6.09 -17.56 2.72
N ALA A 122 -5.29 -18.04 1.76
CA ALA A 122 -4.45 -19.22 1.90
C ALA A 122 -3.34 -19.24 0.83
N PHE A 123 -2.25 -19.93 1.16
CA PHE A 123 -1.32 -20.47 0.19
C PHE A 123 -1.53 -21.97 0.12
N TYR A 124 -1.83 -22.51 -1.06
CA TYR A 124 -1.95 -23.95 -1.28
C TYR A 124 -0.74 -24.47 -2.01
N ARG A 125 -0.36 -25.70 -1.70
CA ARG A 125 0.75 -26.41 -2.32
C ARG A 125 0.35 -27.83 -2.67
N THR A 126 0.77 -28.30 -3.85
CA THR A 126 0.60 -29.71 -4.24
C THR A 126 1.45 -30.63 -3.36
N GLU A 127 1.06 -31.90 -3.22
CA GLU A 127 1.81 -32.87 -2.39
C GLU A 127 3.28 -33.01 -2.80
N ASP A 128 3.56 -32.92 -4.11
CA ASP A 128 4.91 -32.96 -4.65
C ASP A 128 5.68 -31.63 -4.52
N GLY A 129 5.03 -30.56 -4.06
CA GLY A 129 5.63 -29.25 -3.82
C GLY A 129 5.99 -28.47 -5.10
N LEU A 130 5.44 -28.87 -6.25
CA LEU A 130 5.82 -28.31 -7.56
C LEU A 130 4.83 -27.26 -8.09
N ALA A 131 3.72 -27.02 -7.41
CA ALA A 131 2.80 -25.95 -7.73
C ALA A 131 2.21 -25.29 -6.47
N ASP A 132 2.18 -23.96 -6.50
CA ASP A 132 1.60 -23.12 -5.46
C ASP A 132 0.40 -22.32 -6.01
N ALA A 133 -0.66 -22.18 -5.19
CA ALA A 133 -1.75 -21.23 -5.45
C ALA A 133 -1.79 -20.15 -4.37
N LEU A 134 -1.83 -18.89 -4.79
CA LEU A 134 -1.99 -17.72 -3.94
C LEU A 134 -3.46 -17.30 -3.99
N GLU A 135 -4.21 -17.57 -2.92
CA GLU A 135 -5.65 -17.25 -2.84
C GLU A 135 -5.95 -15.97 -2.05
N GLY A 136 -7.07 -15.34 -2.38
CA GLY A 136 -7.61 -14.17 -1.72
C GLY A 136 -7.47 -12.88 -2.51
N GLN A 137 -7.72 -11.75 -1.85
CA GLN A 137 -7.80 -10.43 -2.49
C GLN A 137 -6.48 -9.67 -2.54
N ARG A 138 -5.39 -10.26 -2.04
CA ARG A 138 -4.00 -9.78 -2.09
C ARG A 138 -3.71 -8.60 -1.17
N ALA A 139 -4.60 -7.63 -1.01
CA ALA A 139 -4.33 -6.44 -0.19
C ALA A 139 -5.44 -6.13 0.82
N GLN A 140 -5.04 -5.54 1.94
CA GLN A 140 -5.92 -4.91 2.91
C GLN A 140 -5.41 -3.52 3.28
N LEU A 141 -6.30 -2.68 3.80
CA LEU A 141 -5.97 -1.39 4.36
C LEU A 141 -5.99 -1.49 5.87
N LEU A 142 -4.85 -1.23 6.51
CA LEU A 142 -4.76 -1.08 7.96
C LEU A 142 -4.91 0.38 8.35
N ALA A 143 -5.29 0.61 9.61
CA ALA A 143 -5.45 1.95 10.14
C ALA A 143 -4.97 2.07 11.59
N GLN A 144 -4.45 3.25 11.93
CA GLN A 144 -3.98 3.59 13.25
C GLN A 144 -4.20 5.09 13.52
N GLU A 145 -4.45 5.45 14.77
CA GLU A 145 -4.33 6.85 15.20
C GLU A 145 -2.89 7.11 15.67
N GLU A 146 -2.38 8.30 15.37
CA GLU A 146 -1.07 8.76 15.80
C GLU A 146 -1.19 10.03 16.64
N LEU A 147 -0.39 10.09 17.70
CA LEU A 147 -0.19 11.28 18.51
C LEU A 147 1.03 12.05 17.98
N VAL A 148 0.96 13.38 18.03
CA VAL A 148 2.03 14.27 17.56
C VAL A 148 2.66 14.97 18.76
N GLY A 149 3.95 14.74 18.95
CA GLY A 149 4.75 15.43 19.94
C GLY A 149 4.98 16.91 19.58
N PRO A 150 5.42 17.75 20.53
CA PRO A 150 5.75 19.15 20.27
C PRO A 150 6.84 19.35 19.21
N ASP A 151 7.73 18.37 19.07
CA ASP A 151 8.81 18.31 18.08
C ASP A 151 8.35 17.76 16.71
N GLY A 152 7.05 17.48 16.55
CA GLY A 152 6.49 16.92 15.32
C GLY A 152 6.70 15.41 15.16
N ARG A 153 7.35 14.74 16.13
CA ARG A 153 7.46 13.27 16.10
C ARG A 153 6.09 12.63 16.31
N ARG A 154 5.84 11.57 15.54
CA ARG A 154 4.59 10.81 15.62
C ARG A 154 4.82 9.52 16.39
N GLN A 155 3.84 9.14 17.19
CA GLN A 155 3.83 7.87 17.90
C GLN A 155 2.46 7.21 17.80
N PRO A 156 2.39 5.87 17.74
CA PRO A 156 1.16 5.12 17.89
C PRO A 156 0.31 5.62 19.07
N SER A 157 -0.96 5.90 18.82
CA SER A 157 -1.95 6.08 19.87
C SER A 157 -2.36 4.70 20.44
N PRO A 158 -2.57 4.58 21.76
CA PRO A 158 -3.12 3.34 22.35
C PRO A 158 -4.59 3.10 21.98
N PHE A 159 -5.26 4.10 21.39
CA PHE A 159 -6.65 4.02 20.96
C PHE A 159 -6.76 4.31 19.47
N THR A 160 -7.59 3.52 18.76
CA THR A 160 -7.97 3.79 17.37
C THR A 160 -9.48 4.01 17.29
N ARG A 161 -9.93 5.09 16.64
CA ARG A 161 -11.35 5.42 16.53
C ARG A 161 -12.12 4.39 15.72
N HIS A 162 -13.38 4.16 16.09
CA HIS A 162 -14.28 3.30 15.32
C HIS A 162 -14.42 3.74 13.86
N SER A 163 -14.47 5.05 13.56
CA SER A 163 -14.54 5.54 12.17
C SER A 163 -13.30 5.18 11.37
N THR A 164 -12.12 5.25 11.99
CA THR A 164 -10.82 4.93 11.38
C THR A 164 -10.71 3.45 11.07
N GLN A 165 -11.06 2.59 12.03
CA GLN A 165 -11.15 1.13 11.80
C GLN A 165 -12.22 0.76 10.78
N ALA A 166 -13.40 1.38 10.87
CA ALA A 166 -14.51 1.11 9.97
C ALA A 166 -14.15 1.46 8.53
N PHE A 167 -13.43 2.57 8.29
CA PHE A 167 -12.96 2.94 6.95
C PHE A 167 -11.99 1.91 6.39
N ALA A 168 -10.97 1.52 7.16
CA ALA A 168 -10.04 0.46 6.76
C ALA A 168 -10.76 -0.86 6.43
N ARG A 169 -11.72 -1.24 7.27
CA ARG A 169 -12.54 -2.44 7.06
C ARG A 169 -13.35 -2.37 5.78
N GLN A 170 -14.16 -1.32 5.57
CA GLN A 170 -14.95 -1.21 4.33
C GLN A 170 -14.06 -1.13 3.08
N PHE A 171 -12.87 -0.51 3.17
CA PHE A 171 -11.95 -0.39 2.04
C PHE A 171 -11.38 -1.76 1.68
N THR A 172 -10.99 -2.52 2.70
CA THR A 172 -10.53 -3.91 2.58
C THR A 172 -11.62 -4.79 1.98
N GLU A 173 -12.83 -4.81 2.54
CA GLU A 173 -13.94 -5.65 2.06
C GLU A 173 -14.34 -5.32 0.60
N ARG A 174 -14.14 -4.08 0.17
CA ARG A 174 -14.47 -3.61 -1.18
C ARG A 174 -13.27 -3.52 -2.12
N PHE A 175 -12.10 -3.97 -1.68
CA PHE A 175 -10.89 -3.92 -2.47
C PHE A 175 -11.01 -4.63 -3.83
N PRO A 176 -11.67 -5.81 -3.95
CA PRO A 176 -11.89 -6.45 -5.26
C PRO A 176 -12.74 -5.61 -6.24
N GLU A 177 -13.64 -4.75 -5.76
CA GLU A 177 -14.37 -3.82 -6.60
C GLU A 177 -13.51 -2.61 -6.99
N LEU A 178 -12.70 -2.11 -6.05
CA LEU A 178 -11.79 -0.98 -6.26
C LEU A 178 -10.75 -1.28 -7.35
N VAL A 179 -10.15 -2.47 -7.31
CA VAL A 179 -9.21 -2.97 -8.33
C VAL A 179 -9.80 -2.89 -9.74
N ARG A 180 -11.07 -3.27 -9.90
CA ARG A 180 -11.77 -3.23 -11.20
C ARG A 180 -12.06 -1.81 -11.69
N LYS A 181 -12.02 -0.82 -10.81
CA LYS A 181 -12.34 0.59 -11.13
C LYS A 181 -11.11 1.46 -11.25
N HIS A 182 -10.00 1.09 -10.59
CA HIS A 182 -8.81 1.92 -10.47
C HIS A 182 -7.55 1.09 -10.74
N PRO A 183 -6.88 1.31 -11.89
CA PRO A 183 -5.64 0.62 -12.24
C PRO A 183 -4.55 0.64 -11.17
N PRO A 184 -4.34 1.72 -10.38
CA PRO A 184 -3.30 1.71 -9.33
C PRO A 184 -3.47 0.61 -8.29
N PHE A 185 -4.71 0.25 -7.93
CA PHE A 185 -4.96 -0.85 -6.99
C PHE A 185 -4.75 -2.23 -7.63
N ALA A 186 -5.01 -2.37 -8.93
CA ALA A 186 -4.66 -3.59 -9.66
C ALA A 186 -3.14 -3.77 -9.77
N SER A 187 -2.42 -2.69 -10.06
CA SER A 187 -0.94 -2.68 -10.02
C SER A 187 -0.44 -3.09 -8.64
N LEU A 188 -1.02 -2.56 -7.57
CA LEU A 188 -0.67 -2.94 -6.20
C LEU A 188 -0.84 -4.44 -5.93
N GLN A 189 -1.95 -5.06 -6.36
CA GLN A 189 -2.14 -6.51 -6.24
C GLN A 189 -1.03 -7.29 -6.94
N ASN A 190 -0.75 -6.94 -8.20
CA ASN A 190 0.29 -7.61 -8.98
C ASN A 190 1.66 -7.46 -8.31
N LEU A 191 1.98 -6.29 -7.76
CA LEU A 191 3.25 -6.08 -7.05
C LEU A 191 3.34 -6.92 -5.78
N PHE A 192 2.24 -7.11 -5.06
CA PHE A 192 2.21 -8.00 -3.89
C PHE A 192 2.44 -9.46 -4.28
N ASP A 193 1.78 -9.95 -5.33
CA ASP A 193 2.00 -11.32 -5.84
C ASP A 193 3.46 -11.50 -6.29
N LEU A 194 4.00 -10.55 -7.06
CA LEU A 194 5.40 -10.61 -7.54
C LEU A 194 6.41 -10.58 -6.39
N ALA A 195 6.13 -9.84 -5.31
CA ALA A 195 6.99 -9.83 -4.13
C ALA A 195 6.92 -11.17 -3.39
N VAL A 196 5.73 -11.78 -3.26
CA VAL A 196 5.56 -13.11 -2.67
C VAL A 196 6.28 -14.18 -3.50
N ILE A 197 6.12 -14.16 -4.82
CA ILE A 197 6.79 -15.10 -5.72
C ILE A 197 8.32 -14.96 -5.64
N ALA A 198 8.84 -13.74 -5.68
CA ALA A 198 10.28 -13.51 -5.53
C ALA A 198 10.80 -14.01 -4.15
N ALA A 199 9.99 -13.89 -3.10
CA ALA A 199 10.34 -14.40 -1.77
C ALA A 199 10.33 -15.93 -1.73
N LEU A 200 9.39 -16.58 -2.42
CA LEU A 200 9.33 -18.03 -2.55
C LEU A 200 10.54 -18.57 -3.30
N ILE A 201 10.86 -17.99 -4.46
CA ILE A 201 12.04 -18.36 -5.25
C ILE A 201 13.30 -18.29 -4.38
N THR A 202 13.49 -17.17 -3.67
CA THR A 202 14.67 -16.96 -2.82
C THR A 202 14.70 -17.89 -1.61
N ARG A 203 13.55 -18.12 -0.94
CA ARG A 203 13.49 -18.91 0.29
C ARG A 203 13.67 -20.40 0.04
N GLU A 204 13.11 -20.89 -1.06
CA GLU A 204 13.11 -22.32 -1.38
C GLU A 204 14.17 -22.71 -2.41
N GLU A 205 14.99 -21.75 -2.83
CA GLU A 205 16.05 -21.96 -3.83
C GLU A 205 15.47 -22.58 -5.10
N LEU A 206 14.28 -22.11 -5.51
CA LEU A 206 13.54 -22.73 -6.63
C LEU A 206 14.32 -22.62 -7.94
N ASP A 207 15.09 -21.54 -8.10
CA ASP A 207 16.01 -21.34 -9.21
C ASP A 207 17.11 -22.41 -9.23
N GLU A 208 17.69 -22.74 -8.07
CA GLU A 208 18.71 -23.80 -7.97
C GLU A 208 18.13 -25.19 -8.23
N ARG A 209 16.94 -25.48 -7.68
CA ARG A 209 16.26 -26.79 -7.86
C ARG A 209 15.98 -27.13 -9.31
N VAL A 210 15.76 -26.12 -10.16
CA VAL A 210 15.51 -26.32 -11.60
C VAL A 210 16.75 -26.04 -12.44
N GLY A 211 17.91 -25.78 -11.83
CA GLY A 211 19.16 -25.47 -12.52
C GLY A 211 19.14 -24.13 -13.28
N TRP A 212 18.24 -23.21 -12.92
CA TRP A 212 18.16 -21.89 -13.52
C TRP A 212 19.06 -20.91 -12.79
N THR A 213 20.01 -20.32 -13.50
CA THR A 213 20.82 -19.20 -12.98
C THR A 213 20.36 -17.90 -13.63
N PRO A 214 19.63 -17.01 -12.93
CA PRO A 214 19.04 -15.79 -13.52
C PRO A 214 20.07 -14.68 -13.79
N THR A 215 21.18 -15.01 -14.47
CA THR A 215 22.34 -14.14 -14.67
C THR A 215 21.97 -12.80 -15.30
N LEU A 216 21.20 -12.81 -16.39
CA LEU A 216 20.74 -11.57 -17.05
C LEU A 216 19.76 -10.78 -16.16
N PHE A 217 18.88 -11.47 -15.44
CA PHE A 217 17.85 -10.86 -14.63
C PHE A 217 18.39 -10.17 -13.39
N LEU A 218 19.52 -10.64 -12.86
CA LEU A 218 20.19 -10.03 -11.73
C LEU A 218 21.22 -8.96 -12.13
N ASP A 219 21.65 -8.96 -13.38
CA ASP A 219 22.63 -8.01 -13.89
C ASP A 219 21.96 -6.66 -14.23
N GLU A 220 22.18 -5.67 -13.36
CA GLU A 220 21.61 -4.32 -13.52
C GLU A 220 22.23 -3.56 -14.71
N ASP A 221 23.45 -3.90 -15.12
CA ASP A 221 24.16 -3.23 -16.21
C ASP A 221 23.71 -3.77 -17.58
N ARG A 222 23.51 -5.09 -17.67
CA ARG A 222 23.08 -5.77 -18.90
C ARG A 222 21.57 -5.69 -19.11
N LEU A 223 20.77 -5.67 -18.05
CA LEU A 223 19.31 -5.56 -18.14
C LEU A 223 18.79 -4.37 -17.32
N ASN A 224 18.65 -3.24 -18.01
CA ASN A 224 18.08 -2.03 -17.46
C ASN A 224 16.56 -2.13 -17.35
N VAL A 225 16.02 -1.68 -16.22
CA VAL A 225 14.58 -1.47 -16.05
C VAL A 225 14.21 -0.03 -16.40
N ALA A 226 12.98 0.19 -16.88
CA ALA A 226 12.49 1.54 -17.16
C ALA A 226 12.55 2.41 -15.89
N ARG A 227 13.10 3.62 -16.05
CA ARG A 227 13.26 4.62 -14.99
C ARG A 227 12.39 5.84 -15.25
N GLY A 228 11.96 6.49 -14.18
CA GLY A 228 11.18 7.73 -14.21
C GLY A 228 11.59 8.67 -13.07
N PRO A 229 10.92 9.82 -12.92
CA PRO A 229 11.24 10.80 -11.90
C PRO A 229 11.02 10.21 -10.49
N VAL A 230 11.94 10.44 -9.57
CA VAL A 230 11.79 9.96 -8.18
C VAL A 230 10.66 10.75 -7.49
N PRO A 231 9.63 10.09 -6.93
CA PRO A 231 8.60 10.75 -6.17
C PRO A 231 9.18 11.14 -4.81
N ARG A 232 9.47 12.44 -4.62
CA ARG A 232 10.10 12.96 -3.39
C ARG A 232 9.12 13.68 -2.47
N ARG A 233 8.10 14.32 -3.05
CA ARG A 233 7.15 15.14 -2.29
C ARG A 233 5.74 14.99 -2.84
N SER A 234 4.76 15.13 -1.96
CA SER A 234 3.34 15.14 -2.29
C SER A 234 2.69 16.39 -1.70
N PRO A 235 1.74 17.05 -2.38
CA PRO A 235 1.00 18.15 -1.78
C PRO A 235 0.18 17.66 -0.59
N THR A 236 0.07 18.49 0.45
CA THR A 236 -0.87 18.19 1.54
C THR A 236 -2.30 18.26 1.02
N LEU A 237 -3.01 17.13 1.13
CA LEU A 237 -4.41 17.01 0.74
C LEU A 237 -5.31 17.56 1.84
N VAL A 238 -6.21 18.47 1.46
CA VAL A 238 -7.21 19.02 2.38
C VAL A 238 -8.58 19.00 1.72
N ASN A 239 -9.56 18.51 2.46
CA ASN A 239 -10.96 18.63 2.10
C ASN A 239 -11.79 18.87 3.37
N ILE A 240 -12.95 19.49 3.20
CA ILE A 240 -13.75 20.03 4.30
C ILE A 240 -15.16 19.49 4.19
N ARG A 241 -15.65 18.90 5.27
CA ARG A 241 -17.06 18.52 5.40
C ARG A 241 -17.70 19.21 6.61
N GLN A 242 -18.86 19.80 6.37
CA GLN A 242 -19.74 20.26 7.44
C GLN A 242 -20.50 19.10 8.07
N VAL A 243 -20.54 19.07 9.40
CA VAL A 243 -21.33 18.09 10.17
C VAL A 243 -22.06 18.87 11.25
N ASN A 244 -23.38 19.09 11.11
CA ASN A 244 -24.29 19.79 12.03
C ASN A 244 -23.67 20.89 12.93
N ARG A 245 -22.97 20.51 14.02
CA ARG A 245 -22.36 21.40 15.03
C ARG A 245 -20.83 21.57 14.95
N GLY A 246 -20.19 21.14 13.86
CA GLY A 246 -18.73 21.23 13.71
C GLY A 246 -18.23 21.02 12.28
N THR A 247 -16.92 21.18 12.11
CA THR A 247 -16.23 20.93 10.85
C THR A 247 -15.10 19.96 11.08
N VAL A 248 -14.95 18.99 10.19
CA VAL A 248 -13.96 17.92 10.32
C VAL A 248 -12.90 18.02 9.23
N ILE A 249 -11.67 17.69 9.60
CA ILE A 249 -10.49 17.70 8.74
C ILE A 249 -9.82 16.34 8.90
N GLY A 250 -9.48 15.69 7.80
CA GLY A 250 -8.56 14.57 7.81
C GLY A 250 -7.14 15.06 7.53
N LEU A 251 -6.19 14.73 8.40
CA LEU A 251 -4.77 14.72 8.05
C LEU A 251 -4.37 13.26 8.00
N LEU A 252 -4.09 12.79 6.78
CA LEU A 252 -3.86 11.39 6.50
C LEU A 252 -2.38 11.16 6.23
N CYS A 253 -1.77 10.38 7.10
CA CYS A 253 -0.50 9.73 6.86
C CYS A 253 -0.78 8.38 6.20
N GLY A 254 0.22 7.81 5.53
CA GLY A 254 -0.01 6.51 4.90
C GLY A 254 1.16 5.95 4.14
N GLY A 255 0.91 4.84 3.47
CA GLY A 255 1.91 4.14 2.69
C GLY A 255 1.49 2.77 2.25
N VAL A 256 2.50 2.02 1.83
CA VAL A 256 2.41 0.60 1.52
C VAL A 256 3.56 -0.09 2.24
N GLU A 257 3.28 -1.20 2.90
CA GLU A 257 4.29 -2.00 3.59
C GLU A 257 4.15 -3.46 3.20
N ILE A 258 5.27 -4.07 2.80
CA ILE A 258 5.33 -5.47 2.40
C ILE A 258 6.55 -6.09 3.09
N ALA A 259 6.33 -7.20 3.78
CA ALA A 259 7.39 -8.04 4.36
C ALA A 259 7.31 -9.45 3.75
N PRO A 260 7.76 -9.66 2.50
CA PRO A 260 7.52 -10.91 1.77
C PRO A 260 8.03 -12.18 2.48
N PRO A 261 9.22 -12.21 3.10
CA PRO A 261 9.69 -13.41 3.81
C PRO A 261 8.79 -13.84 4.97
N ALA A 262 8.03 -12.92 5.57
CA ALA A 262 7.08 -13.24 6.63
C ALA A 262 5.80 -13.89 6.09
N LEU A 263 5.44 -13.63 4.83
CA LEU A 263 4.24 -14.17 4.19
C LEU A 263 4.41 -15.60 3.73
N VAL A 264 5.63 -15.97 3.33
CA VAL A 264 5.92 -17.24 2.67
C VAL A 264 6.44 -18.30 3.63
N GLN A 265 6.23 -18.17 4.94
CA GLN A 265 6.69 -19.16 5.92
C GLN A 265 6.05 -20.54 5.65
N PRO A 266 6.73 -21.67 5.92
CA PRO A 266 6.16 -23.00 5.68
C PRO A 266 4.78 -23.22 6.32
N ALA A 267 4.57 -22.68 7.52
CA ALA A 267 3.30 -22.75 8.25
C ALA A 267 2.14 -21.97 7.57
N ALA A 268 2.44 -21.10 6.60
CA ALA A 268 1.44 -20.39 5.81
C ALA A 268 0.84 -21.25 4.69
N PHE A 269 1.51 -22.36 4.33
CA PHE A 269 1.09 -23.26 3.25
C PHE A 269 0.21 -24.39 3.76
N ARG A 270 -0.81 -24.74 2.98
CA ARG A 270 -1.70 -25.87 3.21
C ARG A 270 -1.53 -26.87 2.08
N THR A 271 -1.26 -28.13 2.43
CA THR A 271 -1.29 -29.25 1.47
C THR A 271 -2.74 -29.54 1.12
N ASP A 272 -3.05 -29.69 -0.16
CA ASP A 272 -4.43 -29.58 -0.61
C ASP A 272 -5.18 -30.91 -0.81
N GLY A 273 -6.48 -30.90 -0.45
CA GLY A 273 -7.53 -31.85 -0.88
C GLY A 273 -8.65 -31.22 -1.73
N LYS A 274 -8.64 -29.90 -1.97
CA LYS A 274 -9.59 -29.11 -2.79
C LYS A 274 -9.01 -28.63 -4.14
N ALA A 275 -7.70 -28.57 -4.34
CA ALA A 275 -7.05 -28.24 -5.62
C ALA A 275 -6.96 -29.44 -6.55
N LYS A 276 -8.12 -30.02 -6.88
CA LYS A 276 -8.20 -30.92 -8.04
C LYS A 276 -7.70 -30.25 -9.33
N THR A 277 -7.63 -28.92 -9.37
CA THR A 277 -7.21 -28.14 -10.54
C THR A 277 -5.74 -27.73 -10.56
N LEU A 278 -4.98 -27.75 -9.45
CA LEU A 278 -3.55 -27.38 -9.48
C LEU A 278 -2.72 -28.33 -10.35
N PRO A 279 -2.89 -29.66 -10.26
CA PRO A 279 -2.24 -30.60 -11.19
C PRO A 279 -2.61 -30.35 -12.65
N ASP A 280 -3.88 -29.99 -12.93
CA ASP A 280 -4.35 -29.67 -14.28
C ASP A 280 -3.71 -28.37 -14.81
N VAL A 281 -3.68 -27.32 -13.98
CA VAL A 281 -3.02 -26.03 -14.30
C VAL A 281 -1.54 -26.25 -14.57
N ARG A 282 -0.84 -27.05 -13.75
CA ARG A 282 0.55 -27.40 -14.00
C ARG A 282 0.72 -28.19 -15.29
N SER A 283 -0.14 -29.18 -15.54
CA SER A 283 -0.10 -29.98 -16.76
C SER A 283 -0.35 -29.13 -18.02
N ALA A 284 -1.19 -28.09 -17.92
CA ALA A 284 -1.40 -27.12 -18.99
C ALA A 284 -0.20 -26.18 -19.19
N ALA A 285 0.56 -25.89 -18.13
CA ALA A 285 1.76 -25.07 -18.15
C ALA A 285 3.05 -25.84 -18.48
N ASP A 286 2.95 -27.11 -18.92
CA ASP A 286 4.09 -27.92 -19.32
C ASP A 286 4.91 -27.21 -20.43
N PRO A 287 6.21 -26.92 -20.20
CA PRO A 287 7.07 -26.31 -21.21
C PRO A 287 7.06 -27.03 -22.57
N ALA A 288 6.86 -28.36 -22.59
CA ALA A 288 6.76 -29.13 -23.83
C ALA A 288 5.53 -28.76 -24.68
N ARG A 289 4.50 -28.15 -24.07
CA ARG A 289 3.27 -27.69 -24.72
C ARG A 289 3.33 -26.20 -25.09
N ILE A 290 4.34 -25.48 -24.62
CA ILE A 290 4.55 -24.07 -24.94
C ILE A 290 5.20 -23.98 -26.33
N PRO A 291 4.57 -23.28 -27.30
CA PRO A 291 5.18 -23.10 -28.63
C PRO A 291 6.57 -22.49 -28.52
N LYS A 292 7.52 -22.90 -29.36
CA LYS A 292 8.88 -22.30 -29.37
C LYS A 292 8.89 -20.79 -29.67
N THR A 293 7.81 -20.28 -30.26
CA THR A 293 7.60 -18.85 -30.52
C THR A 293 6.93 -18.12 -29.36
N ALA A 294 6.42 -18.85 -28.37
CA ALA A 294 5.86 -18.24 -27.17
C ALA A 294 7.04 -17.72 -26.33
N TRP A 295 6.96 -16.43 -26.02
CA TRP A 295 7.92 -15.79 -25.12
C TRP A 295 7.71 -16.31 -23.71
N TRP A 296 8.75 -16.90 -23.14
CA TRP A 296 8.88 -17.11 -21.72
C TRP A 296 9.96 -16.17 -21.18
N TRP A 297 9.96 -16.02 -19.86
CA TRP A 297 10.63 -14.95 -19.15
C TRP A 297 12.14 -15.17 -18.94
N ASP A 298 12.83 -16.00 -19.71
CA ASP A 298 14.30 -15.97 -19.83
C ASP A 298 14.74 -16.53 -21.19
#